data_AF-T0Y7R4-F1
#
_entry.id   AF-T0Y7R4-F1
#
_cell.length_a   1.000
_cell.length_b   1.000
_cell.length_c   1.000
_cell.angle_alpha   90.00
_cell.angle_beta   90.00
_cell.angle_gamma   90.00
#
_symmetry.space_group_name_H-M   'P 1'
#
loop_
_entity.id
_entity.type
_entity.pdbx_description
1 polymer ?
#
loop_
_entity_poly.entity_id
_entity_poly.type
_entity_poly.pdbx_seq_one_letter_code
_entity_poly.pdbx_strand_id
1 'polypeptide(L)'
;EELVRMDGWWRAANYLSVGQIYLKDNPLLERPLTLEDVKPRLLGHWGTTPGLNFIYVHMNRAIPVERDALLRQQMVDRLTTHRAYVCEFGEDQAEIQE
;
A
#
# COMPACT_ATOMS: atom_id res chain seq x y z
N GLU A 1 -21.40 10.48 -4.97
CA GLU A 1 -19.95 10.69 -5.24
C GLU A 1 -19.05 9.93 -4.27
N GLU A 2 -19.23 10.08 -2.94
CA GLU A 2 -18.39 9.41 -1.95
C GLU A 2 -18.37 7.87 -2.08
N LEU A 3 -19.53 7.22 -2.13
CA LEU A 3 -19.62 5.76 -2.30
C LEU A 3 -18.93 5.27 -3.58
N VAL A 4 -18.99 6.03 -4.66
CA VAL A 4 -18.32 5.70 -5.93
C VAL A 4 -16.80 5.78 -5.77
N ARG A 5 -16.28 6.79 -5.06
CA ARG A 5 -14.85 6.90 -4.74
C ARG A 5 -14.39 5.76 -3.83
N MET A 6 -15.20 5.38 -2.85
CA MET A 6 -14.91 4.25 -1.96
C MET A 6 -14.89 2.93 -2.70
N ASP A 7 -15.89 2.66 -3.56
CA ASP A 7 -15.91 1.48 -4.42
C ASP A 7 -14.69 1.44 -5.36
N GLY A 8 -14.37 2.58 -5.98
CA GLY A 8 -13.17 2.71 -6.82
C GLY A 8 -11.88 2.40 -6.05
N TRP A 9 -11.74 2.93 -4.83
CA TRP A 9 -10.59 2.64 -3.96
C TRP A 9 -10.53 1.16 -3.60
N TRP A 10 -11.65 0.56 -3.20
CA TRP A 10 -11.73 -0.85 -2.82
C TRP A 10 -11.36 -1.77 -3.98
N ARG A 11 -11.87 -1.49 -5.18
CA ARG A 11 -11.54 -2.23 -6.40
C ARG A 11 -10.08 -2.06 -6.78
N ALA A 12 -9.52 -0.86 -6.67
CA ALA A 12 -8.11 -0.62 -6.93
C ALA A 12 -7.21 -1.40 -5.95
N ALA A 13 -7.53 -1.39 -4.65
CA ALA A 13 -6.80 -2.16 -3.65
C ALA A 13 -6.88 -3.67 -3.92
N ASN A 14 -8.05 -4.19 -4.28
CA ASN A 14 -8.23 -5.60 -4.66
C ASN A 14 -7.43 -5.97 -5.91
N TYR A 15 -7.44 -5.11 -6.93
CA TYR A 15 -6.69 -5.30 -8.17
C TYR A 15 -5.19 -5.39 -7.91
N LEU A 16 -4.64 -4.46 -7.14
CA LEU A 16 -3.23 -4.47 -6.76
C LEU A 16 -2.87 -5.69 -5.89
N SER A 17 -3.78 -6.10 -5.00
CA SER A 17 -3.59 -7.30 -4.16
C SER A 17 -3.45 -8.56 -5.02
N VAL A 18 -4.28 -8.72 -6.06
CA VAL A 18 -4.14 -9.81 -7.04
C VAL A 18 -2.81 -9.68 -7.78
N GLY A 19 -2.44 -8.48 -8.23
CA GLY A 19 -1.14 -8.24 -8.86
C GLY A 19 0.04 -8.69 -7.98
N GLN A 20 0.03 -8.34 -6.70
CA GLN A 20 1.07 -8.74 -5.74
C GLN A 20 1.16 -10.26 -5.55
N ILE A 21 0.04 -10.98 -5.56
CA ILE A 21 0.02 -12.44 -5.36
C ILE A 21 0.45 -13.17 -6.64
N TYR A 22 -0.05 -12.74 -7.81
CA TYR A 22 0.00 -13.55 -9.04
C TYR A 22 0.96 -13.02 -10.11
N LEU A 23 1.19 -11.71 -10.21
CA LEU A 23 1.92 -11.11 -11.34
C LEU A 23 3.36 -10.76 -10.95
N LYS A 24 4.30 -11.05 -11.86
CA LYS A 24 5.68 -10.54 -11.80
C LYS A 24 5.94 -9.42 -12.80
N ASP A 25 5.07 -9.26 -13.81
CA ASP A 25 5.13 -8.20 -14.80
C ASP A 25 3.72 -7.88 -15.34
N ASN A 26 3.59 -6.84 -16.17
CA ASN A 26 2.35 -6.37 -16.80
C ASN A 26 1.20 -6.05 -15.81
N PRO A 27 1.44 -5.37 -14.67
CA PRO A 27 0.42 -5.19 -13.64
C PRO A 27 -0.77 -4.34 -14.10
N LEU A 28 -0.62 -3.50 -15.12
CA LEU A 28 -1.69 -2.64 -15.66
C LEU A 28 -2.31 -3.16 -16.96
N LEU A 29 -1.93 -4.36 -17.42
CA LEU A 29 -2.42 -4.98 -18.65
C LEU A 29 -2.23 -4.08 -19.90
N GLU A 30 -1.08 -3.41 -20.00
CA GLU A 30 -0.72 -2.59 -21.17
C GLU A 30 -0.62 -3.41 -22.46
N ARG A 31 -0.45 -4.73 -22.30
CA ARG A 31 -0.51 -5.76 -23.35
C ARG A 31 -1.40 -6.92 -22.89
N PRO A 32 -1.93 -7.76 -23.81
CA PRO A 32 -2.67 -8.96 -23.46
C PRO A 32 -1.88 -9.85 -22.47
N LEU A 33 -2.56 -10.34 -21.44
CA LEU A 33 -1.93 -11.14 -20.39
C LEU A 33 -1.44 -12.49 -20.94
N THR A 34 -0.21 -12.84 -20.60
CA THR A 34 0.40 -14.13 -20.97
C THR A 34 0.84 -14.90 -19.72
N LEU A 35 1.15 -16.19 -19.87
CA LEU A 35 1.72 -16.97 -18.76
C LEU A 35 3.09 -16.43 -18.30
N GLU A 36 3.81 -15.73 -19.17
CA GLU A 36 5.08 -15.10 -18.83
C GLU A 36 4.93 -13.97 -17.81
N ASP A 37 3.74 -13.38 -17.66
CA ASP A 37 3.46 -12.31 -16.70
C ASP A 37 3.21 -12.87 -15.28
N VAL A 38 2.92 -14.16 -15.17
CA VAL A 38 2.56 -14.83 -13.91
C VAL A 38 3.80 -15.32 -13.18
N LYS A 39 3.79 -15.20 -11.85
CA LYS A 39 4.86 -15.73 -10.99
C LYS A 39 4.94 -17.25 -11.10
N PRO A 40 6.14 -17.85 -11.20
CA PRO A 40 6.31 -19.30 -11.24
C PRO A 40 5.92 -19.98 -9.91
N ARG A 41 5.95 -19.23 -8.80
CA ARG A 41 5.50 -19.69 -7.48
C ARG A 41 4.54 -18.65 -6.89
N LEU A 42 3.32 -19.10 -6.59
CA LEU A 42 2.28 -18.26 -6.02
C LEU A 42 2.36 -18.33 -4.49
N LEU A 43 2.63 -17.19 -3.85
CA LEU A 43 2.69 -17.06 -2.40
C LEU A 43 1.86 -15.85 -2.00
N GLY A 44 0.91 -16.06 -1.09
CA GLY A 44 0.00 -15.04 -0.61
C GLY A 44 -1.34 -15.62 -0.19
N HIS A 45 -2.15 -14.81 0.50
CA HIS A 45 -3.49 -15.18 0.93
C HIS A 45 -4.49 -14.24 0.28
N TRP A 46 -5.41 -14.79 -0.51
CA TRP A 46 -6.48 -14.00 -1.12
C TRP A 46 -7.74 -13.96 -0.26
N GLY A 47 -8.10 -15.07 0.40
CA GLY A 47 -9.45 -15.26 0.96
C GLY A 47 -9.92 -14.14 1.91
N THR A 48 -9.03 -13.57 2.72
CA THR A 48 -9.36 -12.49 3.66
C THR A 48 -9.16 -11.09 3.09
N THR A 49 -8.33 -10.93 2.05
CA THR A 49 -7.86 -9.64 1.56
C THR A 49 -8.98 -8.71 1.08
N PRO A 50 -9.99 -9.14 0.29
CA PRO A 50 -11.09 -8.26 -0.10
C PRO A 50 -11.90 -7.72 1.07
N GLY A 51 -12.11 -8.56 2.11
CA GLY A 51 -12.82 -8.16 3.32
C GLY A 51 -12.01 -7.15 4.14
N LEU A 52 -10.70 -7.35 4.25
CA LEU A 52 -9.80 -6.39 4.88
C LEU A 52 -9.78 -5.06 4.13
N ASN A 53 -9.63 -5.08 2.80
CA ASN A 53 -9.66 -3.87 1.97
C ASN A 53 -11.00 -3.13 2.07
N PHE A 54 -12.11 -3.85 2.17
CA PHE A 54 -13.43 -3.26 2.39
C PHE A 54 -13.47 -2.53 3.73
N ILE A 55 -13.09 -3.20 4.82
CA ILE A 55 -13.05 -2.57 6.15
C ILE A 55 -12.11 -1.35 6.13
N TYR A 56 -10.96 -1.46 5.47
CA TYR A 56 -9.96 -0.40 5.39
C TYR A 56 -10.50 0.86 4.71
N VAL A 57 -11.23 0.74 3.59
CA VAL A 57 -11.82 1.92 2.94
C VAL A 57 -12.86 2.61 3.83
N HIS A 58 -13.64 1.84 4.59
CA HIS A 58 -14.61 2.38 5.54
C HIS A 58 -13.93 3.04 6.75
N MET A 59 -12.79 2.51 7.21
CA MET A 59 -11.97 3.14 8.24
C MET A 59 -11.35 4.44 7.74
N ASN A 60 -10.77 4.47 6.54
CA ASN A 60 -10.23 5.67 5.93
C ASN A 60 -11.27 6.79 5.85
N ARG A 61 -12.51 6.44 5.48
CA ARG A 61 -13.65 7.37 5.45
C ARG A 61 -14.00 7.94 6.84
N ALA A 62 -13.81 7.17 7.90
CA ALA A 62 -14.10 7.59 9.27
C ALA A 62 -13.03 8.51 9.87
N ILE A 63 -11.83 8.57 9.27
CA ILE A 63 -10.74 9.44 9.73
C ILE A 63 -10.98 10.86 9.20
N PRO A 64 -11.02 11.89 10.06
CA PRO A 64 -11.12 13.28 9.62
C PRO A 64 -9.95 13.68 8.71
N VAL A 65 -10.23 14.45 7.66
CA VAL A 65 -9.23 14.85 6.65
C VAL A 65 -8.06 15.62 7.29
N GLU A 66 -8.35 16.47 8.27
CA GLU A 66 -7.33 17.25 8.99
C GLU A 66 -6.39 16.34 9.77
N ARG A 67 -6.94 15.29 10.39
CA ARG A 67 -6.16 14.29 11.14
C ARG A 67 -5.31 13.45 10.20
N ASP A 68 -5.87 13.03 9.07
CA ASP A 68 -5.16 12.28 8.03
C ASP A 68 -3.98 13.09 7.46
N ALA A 69 -4.20 14.37 7.15
CA ALA A 69 -3.15 15.26 6.67
C ALA A 69 -2.03 15.47 7.71
N LEU A 70 -2.39 15.70 8.98
CA LEU A 70 -1.42 15.85 10.06
C LEU A 70 -0.56 14.60 10.23
N LEU A 71 -1.20 13.42 10.27
CA LEU A 71 -0.47 12.15 10.44
C LEU A 71 0.47 11.89 9.26
N ARG A 72 0.04 12.16 8.02
CA ARG A 72 0.92 12.03 6.85
C ARG A 72 2.12 12.96 6.93
N GLN A 73 1.92 14.22 7.33
CA GLN A 73 3.03 15.15 7.51
C GLN A 73 4.02 14.64 8.55
N GLN A 74 3.52 14.20 9.71
CA GLN A 74 4.37 13.63 10.77
C GLN A 74 5.17 12.41 10.31
N MET A 75 4.58 11.52 9.51
CA MET A 75 5.28 10.35 8.95
C MET A 75 6.39 10.77 7.99
N VAL A 76 6.12 11.76 7.12
CA VAL A 76 7.12 12.30 6.17
C VAL A 76 8.26 13.00 6.91
N ASP A 77 7.95 13.80 7.93
CA ASP A 77 8.95 14.50 8.74
C ASP A 77 9.84 13.50 9.47
N ARG A 78 9.25 12.45 10.05
CA ARG A 78 10.01 11.36 10.69
C ARG A 78 10.94 10.67 9.71
N LEU A 79 10.45 10.30 8.52
CA LEU A 79 11.26 9.66 7.49
C LEU A 79 12.42 10.57 7.05
N THR A 80 12.15 11.86 6.87
CA THR A 80 13.15 12.85 6.43
C THR A 80 14.23 13.03 7.49
N THR A 81 13.83 13.15 8.76
CA THR A 81 14.73 13.28 9.90
C THR A 81 15.62 12.04 10.03
N HIS A 82 15.02 10.85 9.94
CA HIS A 82 15.76 9.60 10.02
C HIS A 82 16.75 9.43 8.84
N ARG A 83 16.35 9.77 7.61
CA ARG A 83 17.27 9.76 6.46
C ARG A 83 18.44 10.73 6.63
N ALA A 84 18.19 11.93 7.15
CA ALA A 84 19.26 12.89 7.43
C ALA A 84 20.24 12.34 8.48
N TYR A 85 19.72 11.72 9.53
CA TYR A 85 20.54 11.05 10.55
C TYR A 85 21.41 9.93 9.96
N VAL A 86 20.82 9.02 9.18
CA VAL A 86 21.58 7.93 8.53
C VAL A 86 22.67 8.48 7.60
N CYS A 87 22.40 9.57 6.89
CA CYS A 87 23.41 10.23 6.06
C CYS A 87 24.56 10.84 6.88
N GLU A 88 24.28 11.36 8.08
CA GLU A 88 25.27 11.99 8.95
C GLU A 88 26.10 10.96 9.74
N PHE A 89 25.46 9.92 10.26
CA PHE A 89 26.08 8.99 11.21
C PHE A 89 26.36 7.59 10.62
N GLY A 90 25.79 7.26 9.45
CA GLY A 90 26.00 5.97 8.79
C GLY A 90 25.27 4.79 9.45
N GLU A 91 24.40 5.05 10.42
CA GLU A 91 23.64 4.06 11.17
C GLU A 91 22.21 4.55 11.44
N ASP A 92 21.32 3.62 11.79
CA ASP A 92 19.95 3.95 12.17
C ASP A 92 19.90 4.63 13.56
N GLN A 93 18.83 5.38 13.84
CA GLN A 93 18.62 5.94 15.17
C GLN A 93 18.37 4.82 16.19
N ALA A 94 18.79 5.01 17.44
CA ALA A 94 18.65 4.00 18.50
C ALA A 94 17.21 3.48 18.67
N GLU A 95 16.20 4.35 18.48
CA GLU A 95 14.78 4.00 18.55
C GLU A 95 14.29 3.02 17.45
N ILE A 96 15.08 2.82 16.39
CA ILE A 96 14.76 1.95 15.25
C ILE A 96 15.56 0.63 15.31
N GLN A 97 16.64 0.59 16.09
CA GLN A 97 17.52 -0.58 16.20
C GLN A 97 16.98 -1.69 17.11
N GLU A 98 15.87 -1.45 17.84
CA GLU A 98 15.15 -2.44 18.67
C GLU A 98 14.13 -3.28 17.87
#